data_AF-A0A1G0FRP3-F1
#
_entry.id   AF-A0A1G0FRP3-F1
#
_cell.length_a   1.000
_cell.length_b   1.000
_cell.length_c   1.000
_cell.angle_alpha   90.00
_cell.angle_beta   90.00
_cell.angle_gamma   90.00
#
_symmetry.space_group_name_H-M   'P 1'
#
loop_
_entity.id
_entity.type
_entity.pdbx_description
1 polymer ?
#
loop_
_entity_poly.entity_id
_entity_poly.type
_entity_poly.pdbx_seq_one_letter_code
_entity_poly.pdbx_strand_id
1 'polypeptide(L)'
;MEVDVSRLAAVLLTVSVMLSACRPAGLAIESTEMLLLESYPVQVRLLVRGTQPACHRLQWDVAIDEGGGRIDVRLESMEDPQAPCLPGRAPFAESIPLGAFATADFEVYLNGEAVGALELP
;
A
#
# COMPACT_ATOMS: atom_id res chain seq x y z
N MET A 1 -41.49 32.09 30.36
CA MET A 1 -40.51 30.99 30.38
C MET A 1 -40.53 30.38 28.99
N GLU A 2 -39.63 30.86 28.13
CA GLU A 2 -39.42 30.29 26.80
C GLU A 2 -37.92 30.04 26.68
N VAL A 3 -37.57 28.78 26.48
CA VAL A 3 -36.19 28.34 26.27
C VAL A 3 -35.90 28.54 24.79
N ASP A 4 -35.00 29.46 24.48
CA ASP A 4 -34.61 29.82 23.12
C ASP A 4 -33.82 28.66 22.48
N VAL A 5 -34.50 27.88 21.63
CA VAL A 5 -33.97 26.69 20.95
C VAL A 5 -32.91 27.05 19.88
N SER A 6 -32.76 28.33 19.51
CA SER A 6 -31.76 28.79 18.54
C SER A 6 -30.32 28.72 19.04
N ARG A 7 -30.09 28.55 20.35
CA ARG A 7 -28.75 28.30 20.90
C ARG A 7 -28.31 26.83 20.87
N LEU A 8 -29.22 25.89 20.58
CA LEU A 8 -28.88 24.46 20.51
C LEU A 8 -28.26 24.06 19.16
N ALA A 9 -28.57 24.77 18.07
CA ALA A 9 -28.04 24.46 16.74
C ALA A 9 -26.56 24.88 16.56
N ALA A 10 -26.06 25.82 17.38
CA ALA A 10 -24.69 26.32 17.26
C ALA A 10 -23.63 25.37 17.86
N VAL A 11 -24.03 24.36 18.64
CA VAL A 11 -23.10 23.41 19.27
C VAL A 11 -22.81 22.19 18.36
N LEU A 12 -23.60 21.99 17.31
CA LEU A 12 -23.51 20.80 16.43
C LEU A 12 -22.70 21.02 15.15
N LEU A 13 -22.18 22.22 14.89
CA LEU A 13 -21.49 22.58 13.64
C LEU A 13 -19.97 22.79 13.76
N THR A 14 -19.37 22.51 14.92
CA THR A 14 -17.89 22.60 15.11
C THR A 14 -17.19 21.24 15.16
N VAL A 15 -17.87 20.14 14.85
CA VAL A 15 -17.19 18.85 14.58
C VAL A 15 -16.95 18.71 13.07
N SER A 16 -16.50 19.79 12.43
CA SER A 16 -15.87 19.71 11.12
C SER A 16 -14.38 19.92 11.30
N VAL A 17 -13.62 18.89 10.95
CA VAL A 17 -12.16 18.90 10.72
C VAL A 17 -11.29 18.96 11.98
N MET A 18 -11.47 18.00 12.88
CA MET A 18 -10.34 17.42 13.62
C MET A 18 -10.34 15.89 13.47
N LEU A 19 -10.74 15.39 12.29
CA LEU A 19 -10.10 14.18 11.78
C LEU A 19 -8.70 14.62 11.35
N SER A 20 -7.87 14.89 12.37
CA SER A 20 -6.43 14.81 12.28
C SER A 20 -6.16 13.62 11.39
N ALA A 21 -5.66 13.89 10.19
CA ALA A 21 -4.82 12.96 9.51
C ALA A 21 -3.62 12.75 10.45
N CYS A 22 -3.80 11.95 11.50
CA CYS A 22 -2.78 11.00 11.90
C CYS A 22 -2.66 10.07 10.70
N ARG A 23 -2.08 10.60 9.61
CA ARG A 23 -1.63 9.84 8.47
C ARG A 23 -0.69 8.87 9.15
N PRO A 24 -1.03 7.58 9.24
CA PRO A 24 -0.17 6.65 9.94
C PRO A 24 1.20 6.88 9.34
N ALA A 25 2.22 6.97 10.18
CA ALA A 25 3.60 7.11 9.74
C ALA A 25 4.08 5.83 9.02
N GLY A 26 3.21 5.16 8.28
CA GLY A 26 3.44 3.90 7.59
C GLY A 26 4.31 4.09 6.37
N LEU A 27 3.96 3.39 5.30
CA LEU A 27 4.81 3.27 4.13
C LEU A 27 4.77 4.53 3.27
N ALA A 28 5.95 5.01 2.89
CA ALA A 28 6.11 5.96 1.80
C ALA A 28 6.80 5.22 0.65
N ILE A 29 6.07 5.01 -0.44
CA ILE A 29 6.61 4.40 -1.67
C ILE A 29 7.31 5.49 -2.48
N GLU A 30 8.52 5.21 -2.92
CA GLU A 30 9.35 6.15 -3.69
C GLU A 30 9.51 5.70 -5.14
N SER A 31 9.64 4.39 -5.36
CA SER A 31 9.66 3.82 -6.71
C SER A 31 9.15 2.39 -6.73
N THR A 32 8.61 2.02 -7.89
CA THR A 32 8.16 0.67 -8.23
C THR A 32 8.73 0.29 -9.59
N GLU A 33 9.18 -0.95 -9.71
CA GLU A 33 9.82 -1.46 -10.91
C GLU A 33 9.41 -2.91 -11.13
N MET A 34 8.93 -3.25 -12.33
CA MET A 34 8.64 -4.64 -12.69
C MET A 34 9.90 -5.30 -13.24
N LEU A 35 10.25 -6.44 -12.66
CA LEU A 35 11.40 -7.25 -13.05
C LEU A 35 10.90 -8.54 -13.70
N LEU A 36 11.22 -8.71 -14.97
CA LEU A 36 11.00 -9.95 -15.72
C LEU A 36 12.32 -10.73 -15.73
N LEU A 37 12.30 -11.94 -15.20
CA LEU A 37 13.47 -12.81 -15.19
C LEU A 37 13.53 -13.64 -16.47
N GLU A 38 14.74 -13.88 -16.96
CA GLU A 38 15.03 -14.65 -18.18
C GLU A 38 14.82 -16.18 -17.95
N SER A 39 13.60 -16.58 -17.60
CA SER A 39 13.18 -17.99 -17.42
C SER A 39 11.93 -18.33 -18.23
N TYR A 40 11.61 -19.62 -18.36
CA TYR A 40 10.34 -20.06 -18.94
C TYR A 40 9.62 -21.06 -17.99
N PRO A 41 8.39 -20.77 -17.53
CA PRO A 41 7.63 -19.52 -17.72
C PRO A 41 8.36 -18.28 -17.15
N VAL A 42 8.04 -17.09 -17.67
CA VAL A 42 8.69 -15.83 -17.27
C VAL A 42 8.31 -15.54 -15.83
N GLN A 43 9.30 -15.49 -14.94
CA GLN A 43 9.08 -15.12 -13.55
C GLN A 43 9.03 -13.60 -13.42
N VAL A 44 7.98 -13.10 -12.78
CA VAL A 44 7.74 -11.66 -12.63
C VAL A 44 7.82 -11.28 -11.16
N ARG A 45 8.55 -10.20 -10.86
CA ARG A 45 8.64 -9.63 -9.52
C ARG A 45 8.36 -8.13 -9.57
N LEU A 46 7.70 -7.61 -8.54
CA LEU A 46 7.57 -6.17 -8.31
C LEU A 46 8.61 -5.75 -7.27
N LEU A 47 9.55 -4.91 -7.67
CA LEU A 47 10.52 -4.28 -6.78
C LEU A 47 9.95 -2.95 -6.29
N VAL A 48 9.71 -2.86 -4.99
CA VAL A 48 9.16 -1.67 -4.32
C VAL A 48 10.23 -1.09 -3.42
N ARG A 49 10.53 0.20 -3.59
CA ARG A 49 11.47 0.93 -2.74
C ARG A 49 10.78 2.11 -2.07
N GLY A 50 11.22 2.40 -0.86
CA GLY A 50 10.65 3.52 -0.12
C GLY A 50 11.20 3.62 1.29
N THR A 51 10.44 4.28 2.17
CA THR A 51 10.76 4.39 3.59
C THR A 51 9.61 3.93 4.48
N GLN A 52 9.96 3.34 5.61
CA GLN A 52 9.03 2.91 6.65
C GLN A 52 9.59 3.23 8.05
N PRO A 53 8.79 3.14 9.13
CA PRO A 53 9.33 3.19 10.47
C PRO A 53 10.42 2.15 10.70
N ALA A 54 11.49 2.51 11.41
CA ALA A 54 12.68 1.68 11.56
C ALA A 54 12.44 0.33 12.27
N CYS A 55 11.30 0.17 12.92
CA CYS A 55 10.99 -0.98 13.79
C CYS A 55 9.76 -1.74 13.30
N HIS A 56 9.40 -1.54 12.03
CA HIS A 56 8.34 -2.26 11.38
C HIS A 56 8.90 -3.31 10.44
N ARG A 57 8.15 -4.40 10.25
CA ARG A 57 8.35 -5.37 9.20
C ARG A 57 7.33 -5.14 8.09
N LEU A 58 7.77 -5.38 6.86
CA LEU A 58 6.88 -5.39 5.71
C LEU A 58 6.11 -6.70 5.67
N GLN A 59 4.83 -6.60 5.34
CA GLN A 59 4.01 -7.74 4.96
C GLN A 59 3.32 -7.40 3.65
N TRP A 60 3.19 -8.40 2.80
CA TRP A 60 2.54 -8.24 1.52
C TRP A 60 1.67 -9.44 1.20
N ASP A 61 0.68 -9.20 0.36
CA ASP A 61 -0.23 -10.18 -0.19
C ASP A 61 -0.42 -9.88 -1.68
N VAL A 62 -0.57 -10.93 -2.48
CA VAL A 62 -0.75 -10.83 -3.93
C VAL A 62 -2.02 -11.58 -4.31
N ALA A 63 -2.97 -10.87 -4.89
CA ALA A 63 -4.20 -11.41 -5.45
C ALA A 63 -4.18 -11.25 -6.96
N ILE A 64 -4.45 -12.34 -7.69
CA ILE A 64 -4.50 -12.35 -9.15
C ILE A 64 -5.94 -12.63 -9.57
N ASP A 65 -6.51 -11.72 -10.36
CA ASP A 65 -7.80 -11.89 -11.03
C ASP A 65 -7.56 -12.18 -12.52
N GLU A 66 -7.48 -13.48 -12.85
CA GLU A 66 -7.27 -13.97 -14.22
C GLU A 66 -8.43 -13.61 -15.17
N GLY A 67 -9.65 -13.48 -14.65
CA GLY A 67 -10.82 -13.11 -15.46
C GLY A 67 -10.94 -11.61 -15.71
N GLY A 68 -10.37 -10.80 -14.81
CA GLY A 68 -10.37 -9.34 -14.86
C GLY A 68 -9.09 -8.70 -15.42
N GLY A 69 -8.04 -9.49 -15.69
CA GLY A 69 -6.77 -8.96 -16.18
C GLY A 69 -6.08 -8.04 -15.16
N ARG A 70 -6.17 -8.38 -13.87
CA ARG A 70 -5.67 -7.53 -12.79
C ARG A 70 -4.84 -8.31 -11.76
N ILE A 71 -3.74 -7.71 -11.32
CA ILE A 71 -2.93 -8.18 -10.18
C ILE A 71 -2.96 -7.09 -9.10
N ASP A 72 -3.51 -7.40 -7.94
CA ASP A 72 -3.52 -6.52 -6.77
C ASP A 72 -2.47 -6.95 -5.76
N VAL A 73 -1.52 -6.06 -5.50
CA VAL A 73 -0.50 -6.20 -4.47
C VAL A 73 -0.86 -5.31 -3.30
N ARG A 74 -1.04 -5.92 -2.12
CA ARG A 74 -1.14 -5.17 -0.87
C ARG A 74 0.22 -5.20 -0.18
N LEU A 75 0.71 -4.04 0.23
CA LEU A 75 1.96 -3.88 0.99
C LEU A 75 1.69 -3.03 2.23
N GLU A 76 1.97 -3.62 3.38
CA GLU A 76 1.72 -3.03 4.69
C GLU A 76 2.98 -3.07 5.55
N SER A 77 3.06 -2.14 6.50
CA SER A 77 4.17 -2.05 7.44
C SER A 77 3.60 -2.24 8.84
N MET A 78 3.98 -3.33 9.47
CA MET A 78 3.49 -3.75 10.78
C MET A 78 4.59 -3.60 11.82
N GLU A 79 4.24 -3.08 12.99
CA GLU A 79 5.17 -2.98 14.12
C GLU A 79 5.76 -4.36 14.47
N ASP A 80 7.07 -4.41 14.65
CA ASP A 80 7.75 -5.61 15.15
C ASP A 80 7.83 -5.56 16.68
N PRO A 81 7.04 -6.36 17.40
CA PRO A 81 7.02 -6.31 18.86
C PRO A 81 8.33 -6.80 19.51
N GLN A 82 9.28 -7.31 18.72
CA GLN A 82 10.58 -7.79 19.20
C GLN A 82 11.72 -6.83 18.87
N ALA A 83 11.49 -5.79 18.08
CA ALA A 83 12.50 -4.78 17.75
C ALA A 83 12.49 -3.64 18.79
N PRO A 84 13.64 -3.18 19.29
CA PRO A 84 13.69 -1.96 20.10
C PRO A 84 13.24 -0.77 19.24
N CYS A 85 12.09 -0.20 19.57
CA CYS A 85 11.49 0.93 18.86
C CYS A 85 12.29 2.23 19.05
N LEU A 86 13.23 2.50 18.14
CA LEU A 86 13.90 3.80 18.06
C LEU A 86 13.07 4.73 17.17
N PRO A 87 12.92 6.02 17.56
CA PRO A 87 12.26 7.00 16.71
C PRO A 87 13.06 7.17 15.41
N GLY A 88 12.43 6.93 14.26
CA GLY A 88 13.10 7.09 12.97
C GLY A 88 12.38 6.41 11.81
N ARG A 89 12.87 6.69 10.60
CA ARG A 89 12.47 6.00 9.37
C ARG A 89 13.69 5.32 8.76
N ALA A 90 13.50 4.12 8.22
CA ALA A 90 14.51 3.37 7.51
C ALA A 90 14.07 3.17 6.05
N PRO A 91 15.00 3.21 5.09
CA PRO A 91 14.71 2.81 3.73
C PRO A 91 14.45 1.30 3.66
N PHE A 92 13.65 0.89 2.68
CA PHE A 92 13.44 -0.52 2.35
C PHE A 92 13.50 -0.73 0.83
N ALA A 93 13.79 -1.97 0.45
CA ALA A 93 13.70 -2.47 -0.91
C ALA A 93 13.13 -3.89 -0.85
N GLU A 94 11.86 -4.04 -1.18
CA GLU A 94 11.15 -5.32 -1.13
C GLU A 94 10.93 -5.83 -2.55
N SER A 95 11.29 -7.09 -2.79
CA SER A 95 11.10 -7.72 -4.10
C SER A 95 10.04 -8.80 -4.00
N ILE A 96 8.82 -8.45 -4.40
CA ILE A 96 7.59 -9.23 -4.24
C ILE A 96 7.40 -10.12 -5.48
N PRO A 97 7.36 -11.45 -5.35
CA PRO A 97 7.07 -12.33 -6.48
C PRO A 97 5.59 -12.22 -6.88
N LEU A 98 5.33 -11.89 -8.15
CA LEU A 98 3.95 -11.84 -8.68
C LEU A 98 3.51 -13.19 -9.28
N GLY A 99 4.47 -14.06 -9.60
CA GLY A 99 4.21 -15.38 -10.15
C GLY A 99 5.11 -15.70 -11.34
N ALA A 100 4.75 -16.75 -12.08
CA ALA A 100 5.40 -17.12 -13.32
C ALA A 100 4.34 -17.32 -14.40
N PHE A 101 4.52 -16.66 -15.54
CA PHE A 101 3.52 -16.59 -16.60
C PHE A 101 4.10 -17.05 -17.92
N ALA A 102 3.36 -17.89 -18.65
CA ALA A 102 3.71 -18.26 -20.02
C ALA A 102 3.16 -17.24 -21.03
N THR A 103 1.98 -16.68 -20.71
CA THR A 103 1.24 -15.65 -21.43
C THR A 103 0.63 -14.72 -20.38
N ALA A 104 0.48 -13.42 -20.64
CA ALA A 104 -0.04 -12.49 -19.65
C ALA A 104 -0.57 -11.20 -20.29
N ASP A 105 -1.70 -10.72 -19.79
CA ASP A 105 -2.23 -9.39 -20.04
C ASP A 105 -2.87 -8.92 -18.73
N PHE A 106 -2.05 -8.27 -17.89
CA PHE A 106 -2.46 -7.87 -16.55
C PHE A 106 -2.10 -6.41 -16.25
N GLU A 107 -3.02 -5.63 -15.70
CA GLU A 107 -2.69 -4.39 -14.99
C GLU A 107 -2.28 -4.70 -13.54
N VAL A 108 -1.19 -4.10 -13.08
CA VAL A 108 -0.63 -4.32 -11.74
C VAL A 108 -0.88 -3.10 -10.87
N TYR A 109 -1.47 -3.36 -9.69
CA TYR A 109 -1.80 -2.33 -8.70
C TYR A 109 -1.05 -2.59 -7.40
N LEU A 110 -0.49 -1.54 -6.79
CA LEU A 110 0.08 -1.57 -5.44
C LEU A 110 -0.79 -0.70 -4.53
N ASN A 111 -1.38 -1.30 -3.49
CA ASN A 111 -2.25 -0.60 -2.54
C ASN A 111 -3.39 0.21 -3.22
N GLY A 112 -3.88 -0.29 -4.37
CA GLY A 112 -4.93 0.35 -5.15
C GLY A 112 -4.46 1.37 -6.19
N GLU A 113 -3.17 1.67 -6.28
CA GLU A 113 -2.59 2.56 -7.29
C GLU A 113 -1.94 1.76 -8.43
N ALA A 114 -2.17 2.15 -9.69
CA ALA A 114 -1.60 1.47 -10.84
C ALA A 114 -0.08 1.72 -10.92
N VAL A 115 0.70 0.64 -11.00
CA VAL A 115 2.17 0.70 -11.00
C VAL A 115 2.82 0.13 -12.27
N GLY A 116 2.04 -0.53 -13.12
CA GLY A 116 2.51 -1.06 -14.39
C GLY A 116 1.53 -2.02 -15.05
N ALA A 117 1.92 -2.56 -16.19
CA ALA A 117 1.21 -3.62 -16.89
C ALA A 117 2.19 -4.74 -17.28
N LEU A 118 1.72 -5.98 -17.23
CA LEU A 118 2.45 -7.16 -17.66
C LEU A 118 1.83 -7.67 -18.96
N GLU A 119 2.57 -7.51 -20.05
CA GLU A 119 2.20 -7.97 -21.38
C GLU A 119 3.21 -9.03 -21.84
N LEU A 120 2.75 -10.27 -21.94
CA LEU A 120 3.50 -11.40 -22.50
C LEU A 120 2.67 -12.04 -23.62
N PRO A 121 3.32 -12.53 -24.69
CA PRO A 121 2.65 -13.08 -25.86
C PRO A 121 1.77 -14.29 -25.55
#